data_AF-Q88BY3-F1
#
_entry.id   AF-Q88BY3-F1
#
_cell.length_a   1.000
_cell.length_b   1.000
_cell.length_c   1.000
_cell.angle_alpha   90.00
_cell.angle_beta   90.00
_cell.angle_gamma   90.00
#
_symmetry.space_group_name_H-M   'P 1'
#
loop_
_entity.id
_entity.type
_entity.pdbx_description
1 polymer ?
#
loop_
_entity_poly.entity_id
_entity_poly.type
_entity_poly.pdbx_seq_one_letter_code
_entity_poly.pdbx_strand_id
1 'polypeptide(L)'
;MNRIIEARFDGYMDIESIRSRVTVRPDPIKDLEALPPLLGAELFAERLKEMYLPNQFSLTFIQEMIGLAYLHNLKNFRSEAEYAGRIFNPPDVEASPICLTGLAGVGKSQTIAALRRAMPPPVELTCDLFEGSIELVSMWYASARGKASGKQLLLDFVHGSGHEGRGGNLAKLLVECRRRANRDGVLTVVLDETQHINTGMGASKVTDILLTMVAIGVPTIFVSNYSLGHKLFRRNSEDKQRLLSQPRIMLPEDPRSQDWAEYVGECMRLSGGRISSGKDEFAAELYRSTFGIKRLVVQLLKLAYIECRVAGRNRIEVGDLHKAYRSSAYTTSSKEVEELQLLAISKGNQGGHLDLRCPFDLPVEYKSNVVSFNRTDRDQRVQTKVFDSSATETERSLLRQITQPDEKALAKAPRRKPLPKATDEDLALAFHRYADSQSPSLPPKKPK
;
A
#
# COMPACT_ATOMS: atom_id res chain seq x y z
N MET A 1 -39.11 -16.95 2.81
CA MET A 1 -37.75 -16.43 2.57
C MET A 1 -37.15 -17.15 1.37
N ASN A 2 -36.57 -16.38 0.45
CA ASN A 2 -36.12 -16.86 -0.85
C ASN A 2 -34.84 -17.72 -0.75
N ARG A 3 -34.79 -18.88 -1.41
CA ARG A 3 -33.61 -19.79 -1.49
C ARG A 3 -32.34 -19.07 -1.93
N ILE A 4 -32.48 -17.99 -2.71
CA ILE A 4 -31.38 -17.13 -3.15
C ILE A 4 -30.63 -16.49 -1.98
N ILE A 5 -31.34 -16.12 -0.90
CA ILE A 5 -30.74 -15.50 0.29
C ILE A 5 -29.92 -16.51 1.10
N GLU A 6 -30.46 -17.72 1.25
CA GLU A 6 -29.81 -18.80 2.01
C GLU A 6 -28.54 -19.26 1.31
N ALA A 7 -28.58 -19.43 -0.01
CA ALA A 7 -27.44 -19.87 -0.82
C ALA A 7 -26.44 -18.75 -1.17
N ARG A 8 -26.70 -17.48 -0.80
CA ARG A 8 -25.90 -16.31 -1.22
C ARG A 8 -24.42 -16.43 -0.84
N PHE A 9 -24.10 -17.14 0.24
CA PHE A 9 -22.74 -17.31 0.75
C PHE A 9 -22.14 -18.70 0.49
N ASP A 10 -22.84 -19.57 -0.25
CA ASP A 10 -22.35 -20.92 -0.54
C ASP A 10 -21.03 -20.88 -1.31
N GLY A 11 -19.99 -21.49 -0.74
CA GLY A 11 -18.63 -21.47 -1.30
C GLY A 11 -17.86 -20.16 -1.11
N TYR A 12 -18.39 -19.19 -0.35
CA TYR A 12 -17.72 -17.89 -0.12
C TYR A 12 -16.88 -17.81 1.15
N MET A 13 -17.08 -18.70 2.13
CA MET A 13 -16.43 -18.63 3.45
C MET A 13 -15.14 -19.45 3.59
N ASP A 14 -14.92 -20.42 2.71
CA ASP A 14 -13.76 -21.29 2.74
C ASP A 14 -12.47 -20.53 2.38
N ILE A 15 -11.39 -20.76 3.14
CA ILE A 15 -10.15 -19.99 3.04
C ILE A 15 -9.42 -20.23 1.72
N GLU A 16 -9.46 -21.46 1.18
CA GLU A 16 -8.82 -21.79 -0.09
C GLU A 16 -9.62 -21.22 -1.27
N SER A 17 -10.95 -21.27 -1.17
CA SER A 17 -11.85 -20.61 -2.12
C SER A 17 -11.64 -19.09 -2.12
N ILE A 18 -11.46 -18.46 -0.95
CA ILE A 18 -11.09 -17.05 -0.82
C ILE A 18 -9.74 -16.79 -1.49
N ARG A 19 -8.70 -17.58 -1.14
CA ARG A 19 -7.35 -17.44 -1.71
C ARG A 19 -7.39 -17.49 -3.24
N SER A 20 -8.12 -18.44 -3.82
CA SER A 20 -8.25 -18.57 -5.28
C SER A 20 -8.92 -17.36 -5.92
N ARG A 21 -9.98 -16.79 -5.31
CA ARG A 21 -10.69 -15.62 -5.85
C ARG A 21 -9.89 -14.33 -5.77
N VAL A 22 -9.11 -14.17 -4.70
CA VAL A 22 -8.43 -12.90 -4.44
C VAL A 22 -7.04 -12.82 -5.05
N THR A 23 -6.39 -13.95 -5.29
CA THR A 23 -5.04 -14.00 -5.86
C THR A 23 -5.03 -13.46 -7.28
N VAL A 24 -4.13 -12.52 -7.56
CA VAL A 24 -3.89 -11.99 -8.90
C VAL A 24 -2.42 -12.14 -9.25
N ARG A 25 -2.16 -12.92 -10.30
CA ARG A 25 -0.84 -13.17 -10.86
C ARG A 25 -0.83 -12.75 -12.33
N PRO A 26 -0.43 -11.52 -12.65
CA PRO A 26 -0.47 -11.04 -14.02
C PRO A 26 0.59 -11.72 -14.88
N ASP A 27 0.50 -11.61 -16.20
CA ASP A 27 1.47 -12.25 -17.09
C ASP A 27 2.86 -11.59 -16.96
N PRO A 28 3.96 -12.37 -17.13
CA PRO A 28 5.30 -11.79 -17.20
C PRO A 28 5.43 -10.78 -18.32
N ILE A 29 6.24 -9.74 -18.09
CA ILE A 29 6.46 -8.73 -19.12
C ILE A 29 7.41 -9.26 -20.17
N LYS A 30 7.00 -9.16 -21.43
CA LYS A 30 7.81 -9.50 -22.60
C LYS A 30 8.52 -8.23 -23.10
N ASP A 31 9.72 -8.42 -23.64
CA ASP A 31 10.46 -7.40 -24.41
C ASP A 31 10.66 -6.04 -23.71
N LEU A 32 10.87 -6.04 -22.38
CA LEU A 32 11.07 -4.81 -21.60
C LEU A 32 12.27 -3.99 -22.08
N GLU A 33 13.29 -4.67 -22.62
CA GLU A 33 14.51 -4.07 -23.17
C GLU A 33 14.27 -3.30 -24.48
N ALA A 34 13.23 -3.66 -25.24
CA ALA A 34 12.88 -2.96 -26.48
C ALA A 34 12.36 -1.54 -26.21
N LEU A 35 11.87 -1.29 -24.99
CA LEU A 35 11.41 0.02 -24.57
C LEU A 35 12.58 0.89 -24.07
N PRO A 36 12.49 2.23 -24.25
CA PRO A 36 13.36 3.17 -23.57
C PRO A 36 13.37 2.92 -22.05
N PRO A 37 14.52 3.08 -21.37
CA PRO A 37 14.68 2.67 -19.96
C PRO A 37 13.57 3.18 -19.03
N LEU A 38 13.21 4.45 -19.14
CA LEU A 38 12.17 5.05 -18.29
C LEU A 38 10.78 4.49 -18.58
N LEU A 39 10.41 4.29 -19.85
CA LEU A 39 9.11 3.71 -20.22
C LEU A 39 9.02 2.23 -19.80
N GLY A 40 10.11 1.48 -19.98
CA GLY A 40 10.20 0.12 -19.47
C GLY A 40 10.06 0.07 -17.94
N ALA A 41 10.66 1.03 -17.23
CA ALA A 41 10.55 1.11 -15.77
C ALA A 41 9.11 1.38 -15.31
N GLU A 42 8.39 2.28 -15.98
CA GLU A 42 6.98 2.54 -15.66
C GLU A 42 6.10 1.32 -15.94
N LEU A 43 6.26 0.69 -17.11
CA LEU A 43 5.52 -0.53 -17.44
C LEU A 43 5.79 -1.65 -16.41
N PHE A 44 7.05 -1.79 -16.00
CA PHE A 44 7.43 -2.74 -14.96
C PHE A 44 6.76 -2.44 -13.62
N ALA A 45 6.77 -1.17 -13.21
CA ALA A 45 6.12 -0.74 -11.98
C ALA A 45 4.61 -0.94 -12.00
N GLU A 46 3.93 -0.61 -13.10
CA GLU A 46 2.48 -0.83 -13.24
C GLU A 46 2.12 -2.30 -13.17
N ARG A 47 2.87 -3.17 -13.88
CA ARG A 47 2.64 -4.63 -13.81
C ARG A 47 2.87 -5.19 -12.40
N LEU A 48 3.86 -4.69 -11.66
CA LEU A 48 4.08 -5.07 -10.27
C LEU A 48 2.97 -4.56 -9.33
N LYS A 49 2.24 -3.50 -9.67
CA LYS A 49 1.08 -3.02 -8.90
C LYS A 49 -0.17 -3.84 -9.13
N GLU A 50 -0.30 -4.52 -10.28
CA GLU A 50 -1.43 -5.39 -10.60
C GLU A 50 -1.45 -6.68 -9.78
N MET A 51 -0.28 -7.19 -9.38
CA MET A 51 -0.21 -8.44 -8.63
C MET A 51 -0.78 -8.28 -7.22
N TYR A 52 -1.45 -9.32 -6.75
CA TYR A 52 -1.90 -9.43 -5.38
C TYR A 52 -1.76 -10.87 -4.91
N LEU A 53 -0.80 -11.11 -4.01
CA LEU A 53 -0.67 -12.36 -3.29
C LEU A 53 -1.16 -12.12 -1.85
N PRO A 54 -2.25 -12.76 -1.42
CA PRO A 54 -2.76 -12.59 -0.08
C PRO A 54 -1.83 -13.29 0.92
N ASN A 55 -1.37 -12.56 1.93
CA ASN A 55 -0.67 -13.15 3.07
C ASN A 55 -1.68 -13.70 4.09
N GLN A 56 -1.19 -14.37 5.13
CA GLN A 56 -2.06 -14.96 6.15
C GLN A 56 -2.98 -13.93 6.84
N PHE A 57 -2.48 -12.72 7.09
CA PHE A 57 -3.29 -11.64 7.67
C PHE A 57 -4.47 -11.28 6.75
N SER A 58 -4.20 -11.04 5.47
CA SER A 58 -5.22 -10.66 4.49
C SER A 58 -6.29 -11.73 4.35
N LEU A 59 -5.93 -13.02 4.30
CA LEU A 59 -6.90 -14.12 4.22
C LEU A 59 -7.79 -14.19 5.46
N THR A 60 -7.17 -14.15 6.64
CA THR A 60 -7.89 -14.22 7.91
C THR A 60 -8.84 -13.02 8.05
N PHE A 61 -8.37 -11.81 7.70
CA PHE A 61 -9.18 -10.61 7.70
C PHE A 61 -10.36 -10.71 6.72
N ILE A 62 -10.11 -11.13 5.48
CA ILE A 62 -11.18 -11.25 4.47
C ILE A 62 -12.22 -12.29 4.91
N GLN A 63 -11.78 -13.44 5.44
CA GLN A 63 -12.67 -14.47 5.97
C GLN A 63 -13.52 -13.94 7.14
N GLU A 64 -12.90 -13.21 8.09
CA GLU A 64 -13.61 -12.55 9.19
C GLU A 64 -14.69 -11.60 8.65
N MET A 65 -14.35 -10.75 7.66
CA MET A 65 -15.31 -9.78 7.10
C MET A 65 -16.47 -10.47 6.37
N ILE A 66 -16.20 -11.56 5.63
CA ILE A 66 -17.25 -12.36 4.99
C ILE A 66 -18.15 -13.01 6.04
N GLY A 67 -17.59 -13.50 7.14
CA GLY A 67 -18.36 -14.05 8.27
C GLY A 67 -19.28 -13.00 8.90
N LEU A 68 -18.79 -11.79 9.14
CA LEU A 68 -19.61 -10.69 9.65
C LEU A 68 -20.70 -10.26 8.68
N ALA A 69 -20.38 -10.21 7.38
CA ALA A 69 -21.34 -9.96 6.32
C ALA A 69 -22.45 -11.03 6.29
N TYR A 70 -22.10 -12.29 6.46
CA TYR A 70 -23.07 -13.39 6.54
C TYR A 70 -23.99 -13.27 7.75
N LEU A 71 -23.45 -12.99 8.94
CA LEU A 71 -24.26 -12.77 10.13
C LEU A 71 -25.21 -11.57 9.96
N HIS A 72 -24.75 -10.53 9.28
CA HIS A 72 -25.60 -9.38 8.95
C HIS A 72 -26.71 -9.75 7.96
N ASN A 73 -26.41 -10.54 6.91
CA ASN A 73 -27.42 -11.09 6.00
C ASN A 73 -28.46 -11.92 6.76
N LEU A 74 -27.97 -12.78 7.67
CA LEU A 74 -28.69 -13.48 8.75
C LEU A 74 -29.82 -12.66 9.36
N LYS A 75 -29.38 -11.53 9.91
CA LYS A 75 -30.20 -10.61 10.68
C LYS A 75 -31.14 -9.77 9.82
N ASN A 76 -30.73 -9.42 8.60
CA ASN A 76 -31.52 -8.59 7.70
C ASN A 76 -32.67 -9.40 7.07
N PHE A 77 -32.38 -10.64 6.69
CA PHE A 77 -33.32 -11.55 6.02
C PHE A 77 -33.69 -12.73 6.92
N ARG A 78 -34.18 -12.45 8.14
CA ARG A 78 -34.66 -13.49 9.07
C ARG A 78 -36.09 -13.94 8.77
N SER A 79 -36.98 -12.99 8.49
CA SER A 79 -38.33 -13.21 7.97
C SER A 79 -38.70 -12.08 7.00
N GLU A 80 -39.67 -12.30 6.11
CA GLU A 80 -40.14 -11.24 5.21
C GLU A 80 -40.77 -10.07 5.98
N ALA A 81 -41.45 -10.34 7.09
CA ALA A 81 -41.99 -9.32 7.98
C ALA A 81 -40.90 -8.48 8.66
N GLU A 82 -39.82 -9.12 9.16
CA GLU A 82 -38.68 -8.39 9.74
C GLU A 82 -37.94 -7.56 8.68
N TYR A 83 -37.74 -8.11 7.49
CA TYR A 83 -37.14 -7.41 6.36
C TYR A 83 -37.98 -6.17 5.96
N ALA A 84 -39.29 -6.33 5.81
CA ALA A 84 -40.21 -5.23 5.57
C ALA A 84 -40.12 -4.16 6.67
N GLY A 85 -40.12 -4.59 7.94
CA GLY A 85 -39.97 -3.71 9.09
C GLY A 85 -38.71 -2.86 9.02
N ARG A 86 -37.57 -3.43 8.62
CA ARG A 86 -36.29 -2.73 8.45
C ARG A 86 -36.28 -1.73 7.29
N ILE A 87 -37.13 -1.91 6.29
CA ILE A 87 -37.28 -0.96 5.17
C ILE A 87 -38.19 0.20 5.59
N PHE A 88 -39.39 -0.10 6.09
CA PHE A 88 -40.36 0.96 6.38
C PHE A 88 -40.05 1.71 7.67
N ASN A 89 -39.47 1.03 8.66
CA ASN A 89 -39.06 1.58 9.95
C ASN A 89 -37.61 1.18 10.25
N PRO A 90 -36.62 1.76 9.54
CA PRO A 90 -35.22 1.38 9.71
C PRO A 90 -34.76 1.62 11.15
N PRO A 91 -34.10 0.63 11.78
CA PRO A 91 -33.73 0.73 13.19
C PRO A 91 -32.68 1.81 13.43
N ASP A 92 -32.78 2.47 14.58
CA ASP A 92 -31.76 3.39 15.06
C ASP A 92 -30.66 2.64 15.80
N VAL A 93 -29.67 2.16 15.03
CA VAL A 93 -28.55 1.37 15.54
C VAL A 93 -27.23 1.90 15.00
N GLU A 94 -26.20 1.73 15.79
CA GLU A 94 -24.81 1.99 15.41
C GLU A 94 -24.05 0.67 15.27
N ALA A 95 -23.22 0.58 14.23
CA ALA A 95 -22.27 -0.52 14.11
C ALA A 95 -21.06 -0.31 15.04
N SER A 96 -20.31 -1.38 15.34
CA SER A 96 -18.95 -1.21 15.85
C SER A 96 -18.00 -1.26 14.66
N PRO A 97 -17.31 -0.15 14.31
CA PRO A 97 -16.45 -0.11 13.14
C PRO A 97 -15.16 -0.90 13.38
N ILE A 98 -14.70 -1.54 12.30
CA ILE A 98 -13.41 -2.22 12.26
C ILE A 98 -12.37 -1.25 11.71
N CYS A 99 -11.33 -1.02 12.50
CA CYS A 99 -10.22 -0.15 12.13
C CYS A 99 -9.12 -0.97 11.46
N LEU A 100 -9.09 -1.00 10.12
CA LEU A 100 -7.97 -1.59 9.39
C LEU A 100 -6.83 -0.58 9.33
N THR A 101 -5.75 -0.83 10.07
CA THR A 101 -4.64 0.12 10.23
C THR A 101 -3.27 -0.51 9.96
N GLY A 102 -2.24 0.31 9.77
CA GLY A 102 -0.90 -0.16 9.40
C GLY A 102 -0.06 0.93 8.75
N LEU A 103 1.22 0.62 8.48
CA LEU A 103 2.13 1.52 7.75
C LEU A 103 1.60 1.87 6.36
N ALA A 104 1.97 3.04 5.86
CA ALA A 104 1.58 3.46 4.52
C ALA A 104 2.25 2.56 3.46
N GLY A 105 1.47 2.05 2.50
CA GLY A 105 1.98 1.20 1.43
C GLY A 105 2.17 -0.29 1.77
N VAL A 106 1.74 -0.74 2.96
CA VAL A 106 1.84 -2.15 3.38
C VAL A 106 0.86 -3.10 2.66
N GLY A 107 -0.26 -2.58 2.13
CA GLY A 107 -1.24 -3.39 1.38
C GLY A 107 -2.70 -3.30 1.83
N LYS A 108 -3.05 -2.33 2.71
CA LYS A 108 -4.43 -2.18 3.23
C LYS A 108 -5.48 -2.00 2.14
N SER A 109 -5.32 -1.00 1.26
CA SER A 109 -6.29 -0.75 0.18
C SER A 109 -6.36 -1.91 -0.82
N GLN A 110 -5.24 -2.59 -1.08
CA GLN A 110 -5.23 -3.82 -1.90
C GLN A 110 -6.00 -4.96 -1.22
N THR A 111 -5.96 -5.05 0.11
CA THR A 111 -6.76 -6.02 0.88
C THR A 111 -8.25 -5.70 0.85
N ILE A 112 -8.64 -4.42 0.83
CA ILE A 112 -10.04 -4.01 0.60
C ILE A 112 -10.49 -4.34 -0.83
N ALA A 113 -9.65 -4.09 -1.83
CA ALA A 113 -9.94 -4.48 -3.21
C ALA A 113 -10.10 -6.01 -3.33
N ALA A 114 -9.26 -6.77 -2.65
CA ALA A 114 -9.37 -8.23 -2.54
C ALA A 114 -10.65 -8.66 -1.83
N LEU A 115 -11.03 -8.03 -0.71
CA LEU A 115 -12.30 -8.29 -0.03
C LEU A 115 -13.48 -8.09 -0.99
N ARG A 116 -13.49 -7.02 -1.79
CA ARG A 116 -14.55 -6.78 -2.78
C ARG A 116 -14.67 -7.91 -3.80
N ARG A 117 -13.56 -8.52 -4.24
CA ARG A 117 -13.55 -9.70 -5.12
C ARG A 117 -13.99 -10.99 -4.40
N ALA A 118 -13.74 -11.08 -3.10
CA ALA A 118 -14.05 -12.25 -2.30
C ALA A 118 -15.53 -12.32 -1.88
N MET A 119 -16.21 -11.18 -1.81
CA MET A 119 -17.62 -11.10 -1.45
C MET A 119 -18.53 -11.74 -2.50
N PRO A 120 -19.71 -12.25 -2.12
CA PRO A 120 -20.71 -12.73 -3.08
C PRO A 120 -21.04 -11.65 -4.13
N PRO A 121 -21.27 -12.04 -5.40
CA PRO A 121 -21.70 -11.11 -6.43
C PRO A 121 -23.09 -10.55 -6.11
N PRO A 122 -23.50 -9.46 -6.78
CA PRO A 122 -24.88 -9.00 -6.70
C PRO A 122 -25.87 -10.09 -7.13
N VAL A 123 -27.03 -10.14 -6.47
CA VAL A 123 -28.09 -11.11 -6.76
C VAL A 123 -29.44 -10.41 -6.80
N GLU A 124 -30.34 -10.83 -7.69
CA GLU A 124 -31.68 -10.28 -7.76
C GLU A 124 -32.59 -10.90 -6.70
N LEU A 125 -33.30 -10.03 -5.97
CA LEU A 125 -34.34 -10.40 -5.01
C LEU A 125 -35.70 -9.97 -5.54
N THR A 126 -36.61 -10.92 -5.62
CA THR A 126 -38.05 -10.69 -5.79
C THR A 126 -38.77 -11.08 -4.50
N CYS A 127 -39.72 -10.24 -4.08
CA CYS A 127 -40.61 -10.52 -2.95
C CYS A 127 -41.87 -9.65 -3.02
N ASP A 128 -42.89 -10.00 -2.25
CA ASP A 128 -44.21 -9.36 -2.29
C ASP A 128 -44.24 -7.91 -1.77
N LEU A 129 -43.11 -7.37 -1.29
CA LEU A 129 -43.01 -6.02 -0.73
C LEU A 129 -42.95 -4.91 -1.78
N PHE A 130 -42.61 -5.24 -3.03
CA PHE A 130 -42.46 -4.28 -4.12
C PHE A 130 -42.67 -4.96 -5.45
N GLU A 131 -43.11 -4.20 -6.45
CA GLU A 131 -43.17 -4.67 -7.83
C GLU A 131 -41.76 -4.69 -8.45
N GLY A 132 -41.40 -5.79 -9.11
CA GLY A 132 -40.12 -5.98 -9.79
C GLY A 132 -39.06 -6.71 -8.94
N SER A 133 -37.81 -6.62 -9.37
CA SER A 133 -36.64 -7.16 -8.66
C SER A 133 -35.75 -6.03 -8.13
N ILE A 134 -35.09 -6.28 -7.00
CA ILE A 134 -34.06 -5.41 -6.44
C ILE A 134 -32.74 -6.15 -6.46
N GLU A 135 -31.69 -5.49 -6.93
CA GLU A 135 -30.33 -6.01 -6.88
C GLU A 135 -29.77 -5.88 -5.44
N LEU A 136 -29.43 -7.00 -4.83
CA LEU A 136 -28.75 -7.04 -3.54
C LEU A 136 -27.26 -6.84 -3.73
N VAL A 137 -26.70 -5.80 -3.12
CA VAL A 137 -25.29 -5.43 -3.26
C VAL A 137 -24.51 -5.86 -2.03
N SER A 138 -23.31 -6.40 -2.21
CA SER A 138 -22.53 -6.91 -1.07
C SER A 138 -21.76 -5.83 -0.33
N MET A 139 -21.30 -4.78 -1.00
CA MET A 139 -20.45 -3.77 -0.39
C MET A 139 -20.75 -2.37 -0.93
N TRP A 140 -20.92 -1.41 -0.03
CA TRP A 140 -20.77 0.01 -0.33
C TRP A 140 -19.34 0.44 -0.08
N TYR A 141 -18.72 1.09 -1.07
CA TYR A 141 -17.36 1.60 -0.98
C TYR A 141 -17.38 3.11 -1.15
N ALA A 142 -16.73 3.82 -0.23
CA ALA A 142 -16.49 5.24 -0.33
C ALA A 142 -15.01 5.55 -0.14
N SER A 143 -14.49 6.48 -0.94
CA SER A 143 -13.23 7.15 -0.62
C SER A 143 -13.53 8.39 0.21
N ALA A 144 -12.75 8.58 1.26
CA ALA A 144 -12.76 9.79 2.08
C ALA A 144 -12.21 11.03 1.34
N ARG A 145 -11.55 10.84 0.19
CA ARG A 145 -10.98 11.91 -0.61
C ARG A 145 -12.08 12.82 -1.16
N GLY A 146 -11.90 14.13 -0.95
CA GLY A 146 -12.86 15.14 -1.40
C GLY A 146 -14.17 15.19 -0.59
N LYS A 147 -14.30 14.43 0.50
CA LYS A 147 -15.49 14.48 1.37
C LYS A 147 -15.32 15.57 2.43
N ALA A 148 -16.21 16.56 2.41
CA ALA A 148 -16.17 17.69 3.33
C ALA A 148 -16.84 17.43 4.68
N SER A 149 -17.78 16.47 4.75
CA SER A 149 -18.56 16.14 5.95
C SER A 149 -19.21 14.76 5.84
N GLY A 150 -19.72 14.23 6.98
CA GLY A 150 -20.52 13.00 6.98
C GLY A 150 -21.78 13.12 6.12
N LYS A 151 -22.37 14.32 6.05
CA LYS A 151 -23.51 14.60 5.16
C LYS A 151 -23.20 14.32 3.69
N GLN A 152 -22.03 14.75 3.21
CA GLN A 152 -21.61 14.52 1.83
C GLN A 152 -21.50 13.03 1.53
N LEU A 153 -20.92 12.27 2.47
CA LEU A 153 -20.81 10.81 2.38
C LEU A 153 -22.18 10.15 2.24
N LEU A 154 -23.16 10.54 3.06
CA LEU A 154 -24.52 9.99 2.98
C LEU A 154 -25.20 10.34 1.65
N LEU A 155 -25.05 11.58 1.17
CA LEU A 155 -25.61 11.96 -0.13
C LEU A 155 -25.03 11.13 -1.27
N ASP A 156 -23.74 10.78 -1.22
CA ASP A 156 -23.13 9.92 -2.23
C ASP A 156 -23.73 8.50 -2.24
N PHE A 157 -24.10 7.95 -1.08
CA PHE A 157 -24.80 6.66 -1.02
C PHE A 157 -26.25 6.74 -1.53
N VAL A 158 -26.91 7.89 -1.39
CA VAL A 158 -28.30 8.08 -1.84
C VAL A 158 -28.41 8.47 -3.32
N HIS A 159 -27.51 9.31 -3.82
CA HIS A 159 -27.63 9.90 -5.16
C HIS A 159 -26.49 9.52 -6.11
N GLY A 160 -25.47 8.82 -5.62
CA GLY A 160 -24.24 8.58 -6.36
C GLY A 160 -23.27 9.77 -6.32
N SER A 161 -22.04 9.50 -6.77
CA SER A 161 -20.99 10.51 -6.90
C SER A 161 -21.27 11.40 -8.12
N GLY A 162 -21.56 12.69 -7.89
CA GLY A 162 -21.85 13.66 -8.97
C GLY A 162 -23.03 14.60 -8.71
N HIS A 163 -23.75 14.42 -7.60
CA HIS A 163 -24.80 15.35 -7.18
C HIS A 163 -24.20 16.70 -6.73
N GLU A 164 -24.96 17.79 -6.84
CA GLU A 164 -24.52 19.16 -6.54
C GLU A 164 -24.20 19.45 -5.04
N GLY A 165 -24.24 18.44 -4.16
CA GLY A 165 -24.07 18.62 -2.71
C GLY A 165 -25.22 19.38 -2.02
N ARG A 166 -26.25 19.76 -2.77
CA ARG A 166 -27.39 20.56 -2.30
C ARG A 166 -28.55 19.66 -1.90
N GLY A 167 -29.13 19.95 -0.73
CA GLY A 167 -30.33 19.27 -0.23
C GLY A 167 -30.08 18.32 0.93
N GLY A 168 -31.16 17.94 1.62
CA GLY A 168 -31.19 16.94 2.68
C GLY A 168 -30.81 17.44 4.08
N ASN A 169 -31.65 17.13 5.06
CA ASN A 169 -31.28 17.17 6.48
C ASN A 169 -30.45 15.91 6.79
N LEU A 170 -29.33 16.04 7.53
CA LEU A 170 -28.47 14.91 7.91
C LEU A 170 -29.27 13.73 8.50
N ALA A 171 -30.21 14.01 9.41
CA ALA A 171 -31.03 12.97 10.04
C ALA A 171 -31.91 12.24 9.00
N LYS A 172 -32.52 12.99 8.06
CA LYS A 172 -33.33 12.40 6.99
C LYS A 172 -32.47 11.57 6.03
N LEU A 173 -31.27 12.04 5.71
CA LEU A 173 -30.32 11.32 4.87
C LEU A 173 -29.84 10.03 5.54
N LEU A 174 -29.62 10.06 6.85
CA LEU A 174 -29.22 8.87 7.61
C LEU A 174 -30.33 7.81 7.60
N VAL A 175 -31.57 8.22 7.86
CA VAL A 175 -32.75 7.33 7.78
C VAL A 175 -32.88 6.73 6.39
N GLU A 176 -32.70 7.54 5.34
CA GLU A 176 -32.75 7.07 3.95
C GLU A 176 -31.61 6.11 3.61
N CYS A 177 -30.39 6.37 4.10
CA CYS A 177 -29.25 5.45 3.93
C CYS A 177 -29.51 4.11 4.63
N ARG A 178 -30.04 4.13 5.86
CA ARG A 178 -30.43 2.92 6.59
C ARG A 178 -31.47 2.12 5.82
N ARG A 179 -32.52 2.80 5.35
CA ARG A 179 -33.58 2.18 4.55
C ARG A 179 -33.02 1.50 3.30
N ARG A 180 -32.19 2.21 2.53
CA ARG A 180 -31.56 1.67 1.32
C ARG A 180 -30.60 0.54 1.61
N ALA A 181 -29.78 0.67 2.65
CA ALA A 181 -28.87 -0.39 3.03
C ALA A 181 -29.61 -1.69 3.37
N ASN A 182 -30.71 -1.60 4.13
CA ASN A 182 -31.56 -2.76 4.42
C ASN A 182 -32.21 -3.30 3.15
N ARG A 183 -32.85 -2.45 2.34
CA ARG A 183 -33.55 -2.81 1.09
C ARG A 183 -32.63 -3.45 0.04
N ASP A 184 -31.44 -2.89 -0.15
CA ASP A 184 -30.48 -3.34 -1.16
C ASP A 184 -29.57 -4.44 -0.59
N GLY A 185 -29.87 -4.96 0.60
CA GLY A 185 -29.15 -6.07 1.23
C GLY A 185 -27.64 -5.83 1.39
N VAL A 186 -27.26 -4.59 1.70
CA VAL A 186 -25.87 -4.15 1.84
C VAL A 186 -25.23 -4.84 3.04
N LEU A 187 -24.17 -5.60 2.79
CA LEU A 187 -23.56 -6.43 3.82
C LEU A 187 -22.44 -5.72 4.59
N THR A 188 -21.75 -4.78 3.95
CA THR A 188 -20.63 -4.05 4.54
C THR A 188 -20.47 -2.67 3.90
N VAL A 189 -20.07 -1.69 4.70
CA VAL A 189 -19.68 -0.36 4.25
C VAL A 189 -18.19 -0.15 4.50
N VAL A 190 -17.46 0.34 3.51
CA VAL A 190 -16.03 0.63 3.61
C VAL A 190 -15.74 2.09 3.33
N LEU A 191 -14.97 2.73 4.23
CA LEU A 191 -14.35 4.03 4.00
C LEU A 191 -12.83 3.87 3.90
N ASP A 192 -12.31 3.96 2.68
CA ASP A 192 -10.87 3.98 2.42
C ASP A 192 -10.36 5.42 2.28
N GLU A 193 -9.05 5.62 2.18
CA GLU A 193 -8.42 6.91 1.94
C GLU A 193 -8.67 7.95 3.05
N THR A 194 -8.93 7.51 4.29
CA THR A 194 -9.23 8.40 5.43
C THR A 194 -8.11 9.38 5.76
N GLN A 195 -6.87 9.11 5.34
CA GLN A 195 -5.76 10.05 5.43
C GLN A 195 -6.00 11.35 4.64
N HIS A 196 -6.87 11.36 3.62
CA HIS A 196 -7.21 12.56 2.86
C HIS A 196 -8.21 13.47 3.58
N ILE A 197 -8.96 12.95 4.56
CA ILE A 197 -9.68 13.83 5.50
C ILE A 197 -8.66 14.59 6.37
N ASN A 198 -7.50 13.99 6.61
CA ASN A 198 -6.49 14.48 7.54
C ASN A 198 -5.69 15.70 7.02
N THR A 199 -5.71 15.97 5.71
CA THR A 199 -5.05 17.12 5.09
C THR A 199 -5.89 18.38 5.28
N GLY A 200 -5.69 19.06 6.41
CA GLY A 200 -6.26 20.39 6.69
C GLY A 200 -7.56 20.42 7.50
N MET A 201 -8.21 19.27 7.75
CA MET A 201 -9.38 19.19 8.63
C MET A 201 -9.01 18.64 10.01
N GLY A 202 -9.56 19.25 11.06
CA GLY A 202 -9.31 18.85 12.46
C GLY A 202 -9.83 17.44 12.78
N ALA A 203 -9.26 16.80 13.81
CA ALA A 203 -9.62 15.44 14.24
C ALA A 203 -11.13 15.28 14.55
N SER A 204 -11.82 16.35 14.93
CA SER A 204 -13.27 16.38 15.12
C SER A 204 -14.05 16.06 13.86
N LYS A 205 -13.64 16.61 12.70
CA LYS A 205 -14.32 16.37 11.42
C LYS A 205 -14.16 14.92 10.95
N VAL A 206 -12.97 14.34 11.14
CA VAL A 206 -12.74 12.92 10.82
C VAL A 206 -13.63 12.04 11.69
N THR A 207 -13.71 12.35 12.98
CA THR A 207 -14.56 11.64 13.93
C THR A 207 -16.03 11.75 13.52
N ASP A 208 -16.52 12.94 13.18
CA ASP A 208 -17.89 13.17 12.71
C ASP A 208 -18.25 12.35 11.46
N ILE A 209 -17.36 12.30 10.47
CA ILE A 209 -17.54 11.47 9.26
C ILE A 209 -17.63 9.98 9.62
N LEU A 210 -16.71 9.49 10.47
CA LEU A 210 -16.68 8.09 10.88
C LEU A 210 -17.92 7.69 11.69
N LEU A 211 -18.32 8.52 12.65
CA LEU A 211 -19.53 8.29 13.46
C LEU A 211 -20.80 8.36 12.60
N THR A 212 -20.87 9.28 11.64
CA THR A 212 -21.98 9.35 10.69
C THR A 212 -22.10 8.06 9.86
N MET A 213 -20.98 7.52 9.40
CA MET A 213 -20.97 6.27 8.65
C MET A 213 -21.40 5.08 9.52
N VAL A 214 -20.88 5.01 10.74
CA VAL A 214 -21.22 3.97 11.73
C VAL A 214 -22.71 3.98 12.08
N ALA A 215 -23.31 5.17 12.13
CA ALA A 215 -24.73 5.34 12.40
C ALA A 215 -25.64 4.75 11.30
N ILE A 216 -25.12 4.37 10.13
CA ILE A 216 -25.90 3.63 9.12
C ILE A 216 -26.30 2.24 9.65
N GLY A 217 -25.57 1.67 10.61
CA GLY A 217 -25.96 0.42 11.27
C GLY A 217 -25.58 -0.86 10.51
N VAL A 218 -24.81 -0.73 9.42
CA VAL A 218 -24.23 -1.85 8.65
C VAL A 218 -22.80 -2.11 9.14
N PRO A 219 -22.31 -3.36 9.16
CA PRO A 219 -20.90 -3.65 9.43
C PRO A 219 -19.97 -2.70 8.65
N THR A 220 -19.13 -1.99 9.37
CA THR A 220 -18.39 -0.84 8.83
C THR A 220 -16.90 -1.06 8.99
N ILE A 221 -16.14 -0.82 7.93
CA ILE A 221 -14.68 -0.85 7.95
C ILE A 221 -14.18 0.54 7.59
N PHE A 222 -13.24 1.08 8.36
CA PHE A 222 -12.48 2.26 7.93
C PHE A 222 -11.00 1.94 7.87
N VAL A 223 -10.38 2.32 6.76
CA VAL A 223 -8.96 2.08 6.51
C VAL A 223 -8.20 3.32 6.95
N SER A 224 -7.23 3.15 7.85
CA SER A 224 -6.44 4.24 8.40
C SER A 224 -4.94 3.98 8.34
N ASN A 225 -4.15 5.04 8.37
CA ASN A 225 -2.73 4.97 8.70
C ASN A 225 -2.53 5.24 10.20
N TYR A 226 -1.33 4.98 10.70
CA TYR A 226 -1.00 5.23 12.11
C TYR A 226 -1.16 6.69 12.50
N SER A 227 -0.90 7.64 11.60
CA SER A 227 -1.07 9.07 11.91
C SER A 227 -2.53 9.44 12.20
N LEU A 228 -3.51 8.84 11.51
CA LEU A 228 -4.91 8.99 11.88
C LEU A 228 -5.22 8.28 13.21
N GLY A 229 -4.69 7.08 13.41
CA GLY A 229 -4.84 6.36 14.69
C GLY A 229 -4.41 7.20 15.89
N HIS A 230 -3.20 7.78 15.85
CA HIS A 230 -2.70 8.72 16.88
C HIS A 230 -3.62 9.92 17.11
N LYS A 231 -4.23 10.46 16.05
CA LYS A 231 -5.19 11.58 16.17
C LYS A 231 -6.48 11.14 16.86
N LEU A 232 -6.99 9.96 16.53
CA LEU A 232 -8.20 9.40 17.17
C LEU A 232 -7.94 9.06 18.65
N PHE A 233 -6.75 8.57 19.01
CA PHE A 233 -6.37 8.34 20.41
C PHE A 233 -6.31 9.60 21.28
N ARG A 234 -6.24 10.79 20.67
CA ARG A 234 -6.31 12.09 21.37
C ARG A 234 -7.75 12.58 21.60
N ARG A 235 -8.76 11.88 21.07
CA ARG A 235 -10.18 12.20 21.31
C ARG A 235 -10.62 11.83 22.73
N ASN A 236 -11.82 12.25 23.09
CA ASN A 236 -12.46 11.87 24.35
C ASN A 236 -12.60 10.34 24.46
N SER A 237 -12.85 9.83 25.66
CA SER A 237 -12.96 8.38 25.92
C SER A 237 -14.07 7.73 25.09
N GLU A 238 -15.20 8.42 24.94
CA GLU A 238 -16.36 7.93 24.20
C GLU A 238 -16.04 7.69 22.71
N ASP A 239 -15.50 8.70 22.01
CA ASP A 239 -15.14 8.57 20.58
C ASP A 239 -14.12 7.45 20.38
N LYS A 240 -13.15 7.32 21.31
CA LYS A 240 -12.13 6.27 21.26
C LYS A 240 -12.74 4.88 21.38
N GLN A 241 -13.63 4.67 22.34
CA GLN A 241 -14.29 3.38 22.54
C GLN A 241 -15.20 3.03 21.35
N ARG A 242 -15.88 4.03 20.78
CA ARG A 242 -16.75 3.85 19.62
C ARG A 242 -15.99 3.55 18.34
N LEU A 243 -14.82 4.14 18.11
CA LEU A 243 -14.08 4.02 16.84
C LEU A 243 -12.89 3.05 16.87
N LEU A 244 -12.25 2.85 18.02
CA LEU A 244 -10.96 2.14 18.12
C LEU A 244 -11.04 0.82 18.91
N SER A 245 -12.25 0.34 19.23
CA SER A 245 -12.44 -0.92 19.97
C SER A 245 -12.11 -2.17 19.15
N GLN A 246 -12.15 -2.10 17.83
CA GLN A 246 -11.87 -3.24 16.95
C GLN A 246 -10.74 -2.95 15.95
N PRO A 247 -9.49 -2.80 16.41
CA PRO A 247 -8.35 -2.62 15.51
C PRO A 247 -7.95 -3.94 14.85
N ARG A 248 -7.58 -3.88 13.56
CA ARG A 248 -6.91 -4.94 12.82
C ARG A 248 -5.65 -4.33 12.21
N ILE A 249 -4.50 -4.72 12.73
CA ILE A 249 -3.22 -4.05 12.47
C ILE A 249 -2.44 -4.87 11.45
N MET A 250 -2.31 -4.35 10.23
CA MET A 250 -1.50 -4.92 9.17
C MET A 250 -0.04 -4.48 9.33
N LEU A 251 0.81 -5.43 9.68
CA LEU A 251 2.26 -5.25 9.80
C LEU A 251 2.95 -5.56 8.47
N PRO A 252 4.17 -5.04 8.23
CA PRO A 252 5.00 -5.49 7.12
C PRO A 252 5.26 -6.99 7.18
N GLU A 253 5.53 -7.59 6.02
CA GLU A 253 5.84 -9.01 5.93
C GLU A 253 7.06 -9.36 6.80
N ASP A 254 7.09 -10.56 7.35
CA ASP A 254 8.28 -11.08 8.02
C ASP A 254 9.30 -11.50 6.95
N PRO A 255 10.57 -11.06 7.01
CA PRO A 255 11.59 -11.41 6.01
C PRO A 255 11.84 -12.91 5.90
N ARG A 256 11.50 -13.69 6.93
CA ARG A 256 11.64 -15.15 6.95
C ARG A 256 10.34 -15.88 6.61
N SER A 257 9.25 -15.15 6.36
CA SER A 257 7.98 -15.77 6.00
C SER A 257 7.99 -16.34 4.59
N GLN A 258 7.23 -17.42 4.42
CA GLN A 258 6.93 -17.96 3.11
C GLN A 258 6.19 -16.94 2.23
N ASP A 259 5.29 -16.14 2.81
CA ASP A 259 4.54 -15.08 2.12
C ASP A 259 5.50 -14.04 1.47
N TRP A 260 6.55 -13.63 2.19
CA TRP A 260 7.59 -12.75 1.63
C TRP A 260 8.37 -13.41 0.50
N ALA A 261 8.81 -14.66 0.69
CA ALA A 261 9.55 -15.40 -0.31
C ALA A 261 8.73 -15.64 -1.60
N GLU A 262 7.42 -15.87 -1.48
CA GLU A 262 6.50 -15.99 -2.61
C GLU A 262 6.29 -14.66 -3.31
N TYR A 263 6.10 -13.57 -2.57
CA TYR A 263 5.99 -12.23 -3.14
C TYR A 263 7.22 -11.83 -3.94
N VAL A 264 8.43 -12.06 -3.41
CA VAL A 264 9.68 -11.80 -4.12
C VAL A 264 9.82 -12.71 -5.35
N GLY A 265 9.49 -14.00 -5.21
CA GLY A 265 9.49 -14.94 -6.33
C GLY A 265 8.57 -14.50 -7.46
N GLU A 266 7.42 -13.94 -7.13
CA GLU A 266 6.47 -13.39 -8.10
C GLU A 266 6.98 -12.12 -8.78
N CYS A 267 7.62 -11.20 -8.04
CA CYS A 267 8.34 -10.06 -8.63
C CYS A 267 9.38 -10.52 -9.65
N MET A 268 10.16 -11.56 -9.32
CA MET A 268 11.16 -12.15 -10.21
C MET A 268 10.51 -12.78 -11.45
N ARG A 269 9.42 -13.52 -11.27
CA ARG A 269 8.65 -14.11 -12.38
C ARG A 269 8.10 -13.02 -13.33
N LEU A 270 7.51 -11.96 -12.78
CA LEU A 270 6.95 -10.85 -13.56
C LEU A 270 8.00 -10.09 -14.36
N SER A 271 9.22 -10.02 -13.84
CA SER A 271 10.36 -9.46 -14.58
C SER A 271 10.74 -10.26 -15.82
N GLY A 272 10.19 -11.47 -16.04
CA GLY A 272 10.49 -12.32 -17.19
C GLY A 272 11.91 -12.88 -17.17
N GLY A 273 12.46 -13.16 -15.98
CA GLY A 273 13.83 -13.67 -15.83
C GLY A 273 14.93 -12.59 -15.89
N ARG A 274 14.56 -11.32 -15.75
CA ARG A 274 15.48 -10.18 -15.75
C ARG A 274 16.13 -9.93 -14.40
N ILE A 275 15.77 -10.68 -13.36
CA ILE A 275 16.49 -10.64 -12.08
C ILE A 275 17.43 -11.85 -12.06
N SER A 276 18.73 -11.59 -11.97
CA SER A 276 19.80 -12.61 -12.10
C SER A 276 20.35 -13.12 -10.77
N SER A 277 19.91 -12.55 -9.65
CA SER A 277 20.33 -12.93 -8.30
C SER A 277 19.65 -14.20 -7.79
N GLY A 278 20.32 -14.90 -6.87
CA GLY A 278 19.70 -15.96 -6.09
C GLY A 278 18.49 -15.44 -5.32
N LYS A 279 17.40 -16.22 -5.30
CA LYS A 279 16.10 -15.80 -4.73
C LYS A 279 16.24 -15.30 -3.29
N ASP A 280 17.00 -16.01 -2.46
CA ASP A 280 17.11 -15.71 -1.03
C ASP A 280 17.94 -14.44 -0.75
N GLU A 281 19.06 -14.28 -1.46
CA GLU A 281 19.89 -13.08 -1.36
C GLU A 281 19.12 -11.84 -1.82
N PHE A 282 18.42 -11.96 -2.96
CA PHE A 282 17.60 -10.89 -3.50
C PHE A 282 16.44 -10.54 -2.56
N ALA A 283 15.77 -11.53 -1.98
CA ALA A 283 14.69 -11.34 -1.01
C ALA A 283 15.16 -10.64 0.26
N ALA A 284 16.33 -11.02 0.78
CA ALA A 284 16.92 -10.38 1.96
C ALA A 284 17.31 -8.92 1.68
N GLU A 285 17.93 -8.64 0.53
CA GLU A 285 18.32 -7.27 0.19
C GLU A 285 17.13 -6.37 -0.10
N LEU A 286 16.12 -6.90 -0.79
CA LEU A 286 14.88 -6.18 -1.04
C LEU A 286 14.19 -5.85 0.27
N TYR A 287 14.16 -6.78 1.24
CA TYR A 287 13.59 -6.52 2.54
C TYR A 287 14.36 -5.42 3.29
N ARG A 288 15.69 -5.52 3.36
CA ARG A 288 16.54 -4.49 3.99
C ARG A 288 16.28 -3.10 3.42
N SER A 289 16.08 -3.00 2.12
CA SER A 289 15.92 -1.72 1.42
C SER A 289 14.49 -1.15 1.48
N THR A 290 13.51 -1.93 1.94
CA THR A 290 12.09 -1.56 1.86
C THR A 290 11.29 -1.82 3.14
N PHE A 291 11.89 -2.48 4.13
CA PHE A 291 11.24 -2.94 5.35
C PHE A 291 10.01 -3.84 5.09
N GLY A 292 9.98 -4.55 3.96
CA GLY A 292 8.83 -5.38 3.55
C GLY A 292 7.59 -4.57 3.11
N ILE A 293 7.73 -3.26 2.88
CA ILE A 293 6.64 -2.40 2.43
C ILE A 293 6.48 -2.54 0.91
N LYS A 294 5.38 -3.18 0.47
CA LYS A 294 5.10 -3.51 -0.95
C LYS A 294 5.21 -2.30 -1.90
N ARG A 295 4.74 -1.12 -1.49
CA ARG A 295 4.89 0.11 -2.29
C ARG A 295 6.36 0.49 -2.52
N LEU A 296 7.20 0.34 -1.50
CA LEU A 296 8.63 0.64 -1.58
C LEU A 296 9.36 -0.42 -2.43
N VAL A 297 8.93 -1.68 -2.37
CA VAL A 297 9.42 -2.74 -3.27
C VAL A 297 9.22 -2.36 -4.73
N VAL A 298 8.01 -1.97 -5.12
CA VAL A 298 7.73 -1.55 -6.50
C VAL A 298 8.60 -0.37 -6.91
N GLN A 299 8.72 0.66 -6.06
CA GLN A 299 9.54 1.83 -6.33
C GLN A 299 11.04 1.48 -6.47
N LEU A 300 11.56 0.64 -5.59
CA LEU A 300 12.97 0.25 -5.61
C LEU A 300 13.29 -0.62 -6.82
N LEU A 301 12.43 -1.57 -7.18
CA LEU A 301 12.60 -2.42 -8.38
C LEU A 301 12.53 -1.59 -9.67
N LYS A 302 11.63 -0.61 -9.73
CA LYS A 302 11.57 0.36 -10.83
C LYS A 302 12.89 1.11 -11.00
N LEU A 303 13.45 1.62 -9.91
CA LEU A 303 14.72 2.36 -9.95
C LEU A 303 15.90 1.44 -10.26
N ALA A 304 15.93 0.22 -9.72
CA ALA A 304 16.97 -0.76 -10.00
C ALA A 304 16.97 -1.18 -11.48
N TYR A 305 15.80 -1.28 -12.11
CA TYR A 305 15.70 -1.48 -13.54
C TYR A 305 16.34 -0.33 -14.34
N ILE A 306 16.13 0.92 -13.93
CA ILE A 306 16.75 2.08 -14.58
C ILE A 306 18.28 2.02 -14.45
N GLU A 307 18.79 1.77 -13.24
CA GLU A 307 20.24 1.65 -12.98
C GLU A 307 20.89 0.52 -13.80
N CYS A 308 20.21 -0.63 -13.90
CA CYS A 308 20.61 -1.75 -14.74
C CYS A 308 20.74 -1.32 -16.22
N ARG A 309 19.72 -0.65 -16.76
CA ARG A 309 19.70 -0.20 -18.16
C ARG A 309 20.72 0.90 -18.44
N VAL A 310 20.95 1.82 -17.51
CA VAL A 310 21.99 2.86 -17.61
C VAL A 310 23.39 2.23 -17.68
N ALA A 311 23.59 1.12 -16.98
CA ALA A 311 24.83 0.33 -17.06
C ALA A 311 24.94 -0.52 -18.34
N GLY A 312 24.00 -0.41 -19.29
CA GLY A 312 23.99 -1.18 -20.53
C GLY A 312 23.62 -2.66 -20.35
N ARG A 313 23.11 -3.06 -19.18
CA ARG A 313 22.68 -4.43 -18.86
C ARG A 313 21.16 -4.56 -19.00
N ASN A 314 20.71 -5.80 -19.24
CA ASN A 314 19.29 -6.16 -19.31
C ASN A 314 18.83 -7.02 -18.13
N ARG A 315 19.72 -7.27 -17.15
CA ARG A 315 19.44 -8.06 -15.96
C ARG A 315 19.78 -7.28 -14.70
N ILE A 316 18.80 -7.13 -13.83
CA ILE A 316 18.91 -6.54 -12.50
C ILE A 316 19.73 -7.50 -11.63
N GLU A 317 20.70 -6.93 -10.94
CA GLU A 317 21.52 -7.58 -9.92
C GLU A 317 21.33 -6.89 -8.56
N VAL A 318 21.85 -7.51 -7.50
CA VAL A 318 21.82 -6.92 -6.13
C VAL A 318 22.49 -5.54 -6.11
N GLY A 319 23.56 -5.36 -6.89
CA GLY A 319 24.25 -4.07 -7.03
C GLY A 319 23.37 -2.94 -7.58
N ASP A 320 22.33 -3.27 -8.36
CA ASP A 320 21.39 -2.29 -8.89
C ASP A 320 20.38 -1.85 -7.82
N LEU A 321 19.97 -2.76 -6.92
CA LEU A 321 19.18 -2.39 -5.73
C LEU A 321 19.95 -1.40 -4.86
N HIS A 322 21.24 -1.64 -4.66
CA HIS A 322 22.14 -0.79 -3.89
C HIS A 322 22.31 0.61 -4.49
N LYS A 323 22.38 0.72 -5.81
CA LYS A 323 22.40 2.01 -6.51
C LYS A 323 21.06 2.71 -6.41
N ALA A 324 19.97 1.98 -6.67
CA ALA A 324 18.61 2.50 -6.56
C ALA A 324 18.31 3.03 -5.15
N TYR A 325 18.73 2.32 -4.10
CA TYR A 325 18.55 2.72 -2.71
C TYR A 325 19.27 4.05 -2.39
N ARG A 326 20.45 4.26 -2.98
CA ARG A 326 21.25 5.49 -2.82
C ARG A 326 20.87 6.59 -3.82
N SER A 327 19.96 6.32 -4.74
CA SER A 327 19.55 7.30 -5.76
C SER A 327 18.77 8.45 -5.13
N SER A 328 18.88 9.64 -5.73
CA SER A 328 18.13 10.81 -5.29
C SER A 328 16.61 10.59 -5.31
N ALA A 329 16.13 9.74 -6.22
CA ALA A 329 14.71 9.39 -6.36
C ALA A 329 14.19 8.46 -5.24
N TYR A 330 15.08 7.86 -4.43
CA TYR A 330 14.72 6.99 -3.30
C TYR A 330 15.10 7.57 -1.93
N THR A 331 15.69 8.77 -1.88
CA THR A 331 16.21 9.38 -0.63
C THR A 331 15.15 9.54 0.46
N THR A 332 13.91 9.91 0.13
CA THR A 332 12.84 10.04 1.13
C THR A 332 12.46 8.68 1.70
N SER A 333 12.28 7.69 0.83
CA SER A 333 11.92 6.32 1.20
C SER A 333 13.00 5.61 2.01
N SER A 334 14.27 5.79 1.66
CA SER A 334 15.40 5.23 2.41
C SER A 334 15.48 5.78 3.83
N LYS A 335 15.27 7.08 4.02
CA LYS A 335 15.20 7.69 5.37
C LYS A 335 14.08 7.09 6.23
N GLU A 336 12.88 6.91 5.66
CA GLU A 336 11.77 6.26 6.36
C GLU A 336 12.10 4.80 6.73
N VAL A 337 12.74 4.05 5.83
CA VAL A 337 13.18 2.66 6.08
C VAL A 337 14.22 2.60 7.20
N GLU A 338 15.20 3.51 7.21
CA GLU A 338 16.21 3.61 8.26
C GLU A 338 15.57 3.90 9.62
N GLU A 339 14.60 4.82 9.67
CA GLU A 339 13.86 5.11 10.90
C GLU A 339 13.05 3.90 11.38
N LEU A 340 12.39 3.18 10.48
CA LEU A 340 11.66 1.94 10.82
C LEU A 340 12.60 0.85 11.38
N GLN A 341 13.79 0.70 10.82
CA GLN A 341 14.81 -0.21 11.34
C GLN A 341 15.28 0.19 12.73
N LEU A 342 15.49 1.49 12.98
CA LEU A 342 15.84 2.01 14.29
C LEU A 342 14.72 1.78 15.31
N LEU A 343 13.47 2.02 14.93
CA LEU A 343 12.28 1.77 15.77
C LEU A 343 12.10 0.29 16.10
N ALA A 344 12.45 -0.61 15.19
CA ALA A 344 12.42 -2.05 15.46
C ALA A 344 13.50 -2.44 16.50
N ILE A 345 14.71 -1.89 16.39
CA ILE A 345 15.82 -2.27 17.27
C ILE A 345 15.70 -1.63 18.66
N SER A 346 15.30 -0.35 18.72
CA SER A 346 15.22 0.44 19.94
C SER A 346 13.91 0.16 20.71
N LYS A 347 14.03 -0.24 21.99
CA LYS A 347 12.88 -0.52 22.89
C LYS A 347 12.25 0.75 23.47
N GLY A 348 12.31 1.89 22.77
CA GLY A 348 11.60 3.11 23.15
C GLY A 348 12.43 4.38 23.15
N ASN A 349 11.71 5.48 22.89
CA ASN A 349 12.09 6.89 23.02
C ASN A 349 13.22 7.41 22.14
N GLN A 350 12.85 7.87 20.93
CA GLN A 350 13.12 9.25 20.49
C GLN A 350 11.90 9.76 19.71
N GLY A 351 11.56 11.05 19.85
CA GLY A 351 10.33 11.68 19.35
C GLY A 351 10.25 11.86 17.82
N GLY A 352 10.63 10.85 17.04
CA GLY A 352 10.55 10.83 15.57
C GLY A 352 9.24 10.24 15.05
N HIS A 353 8.75 10.81 13.94
CA HIS A 353 7.68 10.34 13.05
C HIS A 353 6.60 9.41 13.65
N LEU A 354 5.58 10.01 14.30
CA LEU A 354 4.42 9.29 14.84
C LEU A 354 3.67 8.45 13.79
N ASP A 355 3.77 8.82 12.51
CA ASP A 355 3.16 8.12 11.39
C ASP A 355 3.81 6.76 11.07
N LEU A 356 5.04 6.53 11.54
CA LEU A 356 5.75 5.24 11.44
C LEU A 356 5.56 4.35 12.66
N ARG A 357 5.00 4.89 13.76
CA ARG A 357 4.79 4.16 15.01
C ARG A 357 3.35 3.67 15.14
N CYS A 358 3.17 2.38 15.37
CA CYS A 358 1.85 1.83 15.69
C CYS A 358 1.28 2.49 16.96
N PRO A 359 0.06 3.06 16.93
CA PRO A 359 -0.57 3.68 18.09
C PRO A 359 -1.22 2.66 19.05
N PHE A 360 -1.28 1.39 18.66
CA PHE A 360 -1.89 0.32 19.43
C PHE A 360 -0.82 -0.55 20.10
N ASP A 361 -1.17 -1.14 21.24
CA ASP A 361 -0.29 -2.10 21.91
C ASP A 361 -0.26 -3.43 21.14
N LEU A 362 0.89 -3.70 20.53
CA LEU A 362 1.12 -4.97 19.82
C LEU A 362 1.50 -6.09 20.80
N PRO A 363 0.93 -7.30 20.64
CA PRO A 363 1.35 -8.48 21.38
C PRO A 363 2.85 -8.76 21.20
N VAL A 364 3.44 -9.47 22.17
CA VAL A 364 4.89 -9.68 22.24
C VAL A 364 5.39 -10.51 21.05
N GLU A 365 4.59 -11.45 20.53
CA GLU A 365 5.01 -12.28 19.39
C GLU A 365 5.29 -11.44 18.14
N TYR A 366 4.43 -10.44 17.87
CA TYR A 366 4.58 -9.52 16.73
C TYR A 366 5.78 -8.58 16.86
N LYS A 367 6.32 -8.38 18.07
CA LYS A 367 7.53 -7.58 18.31
C LYS A 367 8.82 -8.40 18.11
N SER A 368 8.76 -9.73 18.03
CA SER A 368 9.96 -10.57 18.09
C SER A 368 10.63 -10.79 16.73
N ASN A 369 9.85 -11.05 15.67
CA ASN A 369 10.40 -11.56 14.41
C ASN A 369 11.19 -10.51 13.61
N VAL A 370 10.59 -9.33 13.41
CA VAL A 370 11.23 -8.18 12.71
C VAL A 370 12.49 -7.72 13.44
N VAL A 371 12.46 -7.76 14.78
CA VAL A 371 13.59 -7.33 15.63
C VAL A 371 14.73 -8.33 15.56
N SER A 372 14.45 -9.63 15.50
CA SER A 372 15.47 -10.67 15.38
C SER A 372 16.24 -10.57 14.06
N PHE A 373 15.55 -10.32 12.94
CA PHE A 373 16.19 -10.13 11.64
C PHE A 373 17.07 -8.87 11.65
N ASN A 374 16.51 -7.72 12.05
CA ASN A 374 17.26 -6.46 12.05
C ASN A 374 18.47 -6.48 12.99
N ARG A 375 18.39 -7.17 14.14
CA ARG A 375 19.53 -7.39 15.03
C ARG A 375 20.59 -8.29 14.42
N THR A 376 20.18 -9.46 13.92
CA THR A 376 21.11 -10.42 13.30
C THR A 376 21.81 -9.80 12.09
N ASP A 377 21.08 -9.04 11.26
CA ASP A 377 21.63 -8.34 10.12
C ASP A 377 22.64 -7.25 10.53
N ARG A 378 22.31 -6.46 11.55
CA ARG A 378 23.23 -5.47 12.11
C ARG A 378 24.49 -6.14 12.64
N ASP A 379 24.35 -7.23 13.38
CA ASP A 379 25.48 -7.96 13.96
C ASP A 379 26.37 -8.54 12.86
N GLN A 380 25.79 -9.12 11.80
CA GLN A 380 26.52 -9.57 10.61
C GLN A 380 27.25 -8.41 9.91
N ARG A 381 26.65 -7.22 9.78
CA ARG A 381 27.32 -6.05 9.19
C ARG A 381 28.45 -5.53 10.06
N VAL A 382 28.25 -5.50 11.38
CA VAL A 382 29.31 -5.11 12.31
C VAL A 382 30.44 -6.11 12.21
N GLN A 383 30.16 -7.42 12.22
CA GLN A 383 31.17 -8.46 12.03
C GLN A 383 31.89 -8.32 10.69
N THR A 384 31.18 -8.13 9.58
CA THR A 384 31.77 -7.96 8.24
C THR A 384 32.64 -6.71 8.17
N LYS A 385 32.15 -5.56 8.68
CA LYS A 385 32.93 -4.31 8.72
C LYS A 385 34.14 -4.40 9.64
N VAL A 386 33.99 -5.04 10.80
CA VAL A 386 35.11 -5.27 11.72
C VAL A 386 36.15 -6.14 11.02
N PHE A 387 35.73 -7.25 10.41
CA PHE A 387 36.58 -8.15 9.64
C PHE A 387 37.30 -7.43 8.49
N ASP A 388 36.59 -6.65 7.67
CA ASP A 388 37.16 -5.84 6.60
C ASP A 388 38.12 -4.78 7.12
N SER A 389 37.80 -4.14 8.25
CA SER A 389 38.64 -3.11 8.88
C SER A 389 39.90 -3.70 9.52
N SER A 390 39.84 -4.94 10.02
CA SER A 390 40.98 -5.67 10.57
C SER A 390 41.82 -6.36 9.52
N ALA A 391 41.30 -6.57 8.30
CA ALA A 391 42.06 -7.15 7.20
C ALA A 391 43.15 -6.20 6.71
N THR A 392 44.36 -6.75 6.60
CA THR A 392 45.52 -6.05 6.01
C THR A 392 45.32 -5.82 4.50
N GLU A 393 46.10 -4.91 3.91
CA GLU A 393 45.95 -4.52 2.50
C GLU A 393 46.20 -5.71 1.53
N THR A 394 47.04 -6.66 1.94
CA THR A 394 47.31 -7.93 1.27
C THR A 394 46.14 -8.91 1.38
N GLU A 395 45.49 -9.01 2.53
CA GLU A 395 44.30 -9.87 2.72
C GLU A 395 43.08 -9.33 1.98
N ARG A 396 42.88 -8.01 1.96
CA ARG A 396 41.80 -7.37 1.18
C ARG A 396 41.95 -7.57 -0.32
N SER A 397 43.19 -7.60 -0.83
CA SER A 397 43.46 -7.82 -2.26
C SER A 397 43.28 -9.29 -2.65
N LEU A 398 43.63 -10.23 -1.77
CA LEU A 398 43.36 -11.66 -1.95
C LEU A 398 41.86 -11.99 -1.89
N LEU A 399 41.11 -11.42 -0.94
CA LEU A 399 39.66 -11.62 -0.85
C LEU A 399 38.93 -11.16 -2.12
N ARG A 400 39.32 -10.01 -2.68
CA ARG A 400 38.79 -9.52 -3.97
C ARG A 400 39.08 -10.47 -5.14
N GLN A 401 40.20 -11.17 -5.12
CA GLN A 401 40.54 -12.18 -6.14
C GLN A 401 39.74 -13.47 -5.97
N ILE A 402 39.38 -13.85 -4.73
CA ILE A 402 38.61 -15.05 -4.43
C ILE A 402 37.11 -14.86 -4.71
N THR A 403 36.58 -13.64 -4.57
CA THR A 403 35.13 -13.38 -4.72
C THR A 403 34.69 -13.14 -6.17
N GLN A 404 35.61 -13.02 -7.13
CA GLN A 404 35.26 -12.93 -8.54
C GLN A 404 35.26 -14.34 -9.16
N PRO A 405 34.12 -14.87 -9.64
CA PRO A 405 34.16 -16.01 -10.56
C PRO A 405 34.84 -15.55 -11.86
N ASP A 406 35.66 -16.42 -12.46
CA ASP A 406 36.47 -16.18 -13.67
C ASP A 406 35.74 -15.41 -14.80
N GLU A 407 35.70 -14.08 -14.69
CA GLU A 407 35.48 -13.22 -15.84
C GLU A 407 36.84 -13.10 -16.54
N LYS A 408 36.94 -13.69 -17.73
CA LYS A 408 38.04 -13.46 -18.67
C LYS A 408 38.36 -11.98 -18.68
N ALA A 409 39.53 -11.63 -18.16
CA ALA A 409 40.03 -10.27 -18.11
C ALA A 409 39.97 -9.65 -19.51
N LEU A 410 38.99 -8.79 -19.76
CA LEU A 410 39.04 -7.84 -20.85
C LEU A 410 40.27 -6.97 -20.62
N ALA A 411 41.19 -7.00 -21.58
CA ALA A 411 42.43 -6.25 -21.56
C ALA A 411 42.15 -4.79 -21.15
N LYS A 412 42.83 -4.33 -20.08
CA LYS A 412 42.77 -2.95 -19.63
C LYS A 412 43.07 -2.03 -20.81
N ALA A 413 42.08 -1.26 -21.24
CA ALA A 413 42.32 -0.14 -22.13
C ALA A 413 43.39 0.76 -21.48
N PRO A 414 44.40 1.22 -22.24
CA PRO A 414 45.46 2.06 -21.70
C PRO A 414 44.83 3.30 -21.06
N ARG A 415 45.19 3.56 -19.79
CA ARG A 415 44.81 4.78 -19.07
C ARG A 415 45.17 5.98 -19.96
N ARG A 416 44.15 6.74 -20.41
CA ARG A 416 44.38 8.05 -20.99
C ARG A 416 45.19 8.87 -19.99
N LYS A 417 46.31 9.44 -20.44
CA LYS A 417 47.09 10.40 -19.65
C LYS A 417 46.14 11.50 -19.17
N PRO A 418 46.23 11.93 -17.90
CA PRO A 418 45.42 13.03 -17.41
C PRO A 418 45.65 14.24 -18.32
N LEU A 419 44.56 14.85 -18.78
CA LEU A 419 44.64 16.12 -19.48
C LEU A 419 45.34 17.13 -18.56
N PRO A 420 46.28 17.94 -19.08
CA PRO A 420 46.89 19.01 -18.29
C PRO A 420 45.77 19.89 -17.71
N LYS A 421 45.92 20.30 -16.44
CA LYS A 421 45.03 21.31 -15.88
C LYS A 421 45.09 22.54 -16.78
N ALA A 422 43.92 23.02 -17.22
CA ALA A 422 43.80 24.27 -17.95
C ALA A 422 44.47 25.39 -17.13
N THR A 423 45.31 26.19 -17.76
CA THR A 423 45.92 27.36 -17.11
C THR A 423 44.85 28.45 -16.91
N ASP A 424 45.11 29.41 -16.02
CA ASP A 424 44.17 30.51 -15.78
C ASP A 424 43.87 31.33 -17.05
N GLU A 425 44.80 31.36 -18.00
CA GLU A 425 44.62 31.97 -19.33
C GLU A 425 43.62 31.17 -20.20
N ASP A 426 43.66 29.84 -20.15
CA ASP A 426 42.72 28.97 -20.87
C ASP A 426 41.29 29.13 -20.32
N LEU A 427 41.16 29.30 -19.00
CA LEU A 427 39.88 29.56 -18.34
C LEU A 427 39.32 30.94 -18.69
N ALA A 428 40.18 31.96 -18.78
CA ALA A 428 39.78 33.30 -19.21
C ALA A 428 39.30 33.32 -20.67
N LEU A 429 40.02 32.62 -21.57
CA LEU A 429 39.62 32.47 -22.98
C LEU A 429 38.29 31.71 -23.14
N ALA A 430 38.06 30.66 -22.35
CA ALA A 430 36.81 29.93 -22.35
C ALA A 430 35.64 30.79 -21.83
N PHE A 431 35.89 31.62 -20.82
CA PHE A 431 34.90 32.55 -20.29
C PHE A 431 34.52 33.65 -21.30
N HIS A 432 35.51 34.23 -22.00
CA HIS A 432 35.24 35.21 -23.05
C HIS A 432 34.45 34.62 -24.23
N ARG A 433 34.79 33.41 -24.67
CA ARG A 433 34.00 32.70 -25.71
C ARG A 433 32.57 32.41 -25.28
N TYR A 434 32.36 32.09 -24.00
CA TYR A 434 31.02 31.88 -23.45
C TYR A 434 30.24 33.21 -23.35
N ALA A 435 30.88 34.29 -22.91
CA ALA A 435 30.28 35.61 -22.82
C ALA A 435 29.86 36.15 -24.20
N ASP A 436 30.71 35.96 -25.23
CA ASP A 436 30.40 36.37 -26.59
C ASP A 436 29.21 35.59 -27.18
N SER A 437 29.07 34.30 -26.81
CA SER A 437 27.95 33.44 -27.23
C SER A 437 26.60 33.78 -26.58
N GLN A 438 26.60 34.63 -25.54
CA GLN A 438 25.42 35.04 -24.76
C GLN A 438 24.99 36.49 -25.03
N SER A 439 25.55 37.16 -26.05
CA SER A 439 25.12 38.51 -26.42
C SER A 439 23.66 38.50 -26.95
N PRO A 440 22.74 39.27 -26.35
CA PRO A 440 21.30 39.15 -26.63
C PRO A 440 20.93 39.75 -27.99
N SER A 441 20.21 38.96 -28.79
CA SER A 441 19.56 39.39 -30.03
C SER A 441 18.53 40.51 -29.77
N LEU A 442 18.54 41.53 -30.63
CA LEU A 442 17.68 42.72 -30.65
C LEU A 442 16.18 42.44 -30.37
N PRO A 443 15.46 43.37 -29.71
CA PRO A 443 14.04 43.21 -29.40
C PRO A 443 13.14 43.32 -30.65
N PRO A 444 11.98 42.62 -30.68
CA PRO A 444 11.11 42.57 -31.85
C PRO A 444 10.40 43.92 -32.09
N LYS A 445 10.36 44.36 -33.36
CA LYS A 445 9.60 45.53 -33.81
C LYS A 445 8.09 45.30 -33.60
N LYS A 446 7.41 46.28 -33.02
CA LYS A 446 5.94 46.29 -32.86
C LYS A 446 5.24 46.29 -34.24
N PRO A 447 4.08 45.62 -34.39
CA PRO A 447 3.31 45.64 -35.63
C PRO A 447 2.59 46.98 -35.81
N LYS A 448 2.42 47.39 -37.07
CA LYS A 448 1.51 48.46 -37.49
C LYS A 448 0.09 47.94 -37.60
#